data_AF-A0AAJ7SKI9-F1
#
_entry.id   AF-A0AAJ7SKI9-F1
#
_cell.length_a   1.000
_cell.length_b   1.000
_cell.length_c   1.000
_cell.angle_alpha   90.00
_cell.angle_beta   90.00
_cell.angle_gamma   90.00
#
_symmetry.space_group_name_H-M   'P 1'
#
loop_
_entity.id
_entity.type
_entity.pdbx_description
1 polymer ?
#
loop_
_entity_poly.entity_id
_entity_poly.type
_entity_poly.pdbx_seq_one_letter_code
_entity_poly.pdbx_strand_id
1 'polypeptide(L)'
;MMSLYNHNGALVWNTYQCYLKDVERSLHQDLSLCAHLGVAFGAKVVRGAYLERERCMALEGGYLDPVHDTWELTCDSYTRVMDSLLELASRHGDRCCVIVATHNEESLRQAVRRMKQLGIPPDATAVCFGQLLGMCDHVSLTLGNQHQQQHHQQHHHQQQ
;
A
#
# COMPACT_ATOMS: atom_id res chain seq x y z
N MET A 1 3.92 15.10 10.28
CA MET A 1 5.21 15.04 9.54
C MET A 1 5.00 15.21 8.03
N MET A 2 4.11 14.44 7.38
CA MET A 2 3.76 14.64 5.96
C MET A 2 3.36 16.10 5.63
N SER A 3 2.60 16.75 6.51
CA SER A 3 2.19 18.16 6.39
C SER A 3 3.33 19.17 6.26
N LEU A 4 4.53 18.84 6.74
CA LEU A 4 5.68 19.75 6.74
C LEU A 4 6.54 19.63 5.47
N TYR A 5 6.44 18.50 4.75
CA TYR A 5 7.39 18.16 3.69
C TYR A 5 6.73 17.78 2.37
N ASN A 6 5.49 17.31 2.36
CA ASN A 6 4.84 16.78 1.16
C ASN A 6 4.13 17.87 0.32
N HIS A 7 4.71 19.06 0.18
CA HIS A 7 4.06 20.16 -0.57
C HIS A 7 4.04 19.91 -2.09
N ASN A 8 5.15 19.41 -2.65
CA ASN A 8 5.34 19.22 -4.09
C ASN A 8 5.22 17.76 -4.55
N GLY A 9 5.02 16.82 -3.60
CA GLY A 9 4.99 15.38 -3.86
C GLY A 9 5.19 14.57 -2.58
N ALA A 10 4.95 13.27 -2.63
CA ALA A 10 5.10 12.39 -1.47
C ALA A 10 6.58 12.09 -1.18
N LEU A 11 7.21 12.89 -0.31
CA LEU A 11 8.58 12.65 0.17
C LEU A 11 8.58 11.81 1.46
N VAL A 12 7.66 12.13 2.37
CA VAL A 12 7.44 11.41 3.63
C VAL A 12 6.27 10.47 3.46
N TRP A 13 6.45 9.24 3.93
CA TRP A 13 5.49 8.15 3.79
C TRP A 13 5.17 7.55 5.15
N ASN A 14 3.89 7.45 5.48
CA ASN A 14 3.44 6.73 6.68
C ASN A 14 3.27 5.24 6.37
N THR A 15 3.60 4.39 7.34
CA THR A 15 3.35 2.95 7.23
C THR A 15 2.06 2.59 7.96
N TYR A 16 1.09 2.05 7.23
CA TYR A 16 -0.18 1.56 7.75
C TYR A 16 -0.08 0.04 7.96
N GLN A 17 -0.17 -0.38 9.21
CA GLN A 17 0.02 -1.76 9.63
C GLN A 17 -1.34 -2.42 9.87
N CYS A 18 -1.73 -3.32 8.97
CA CYS A 18 -3.10 -3.82 8.90
C CYS A 18 -3.47 -4.89 9.93
N TYR A 19 -2.53 -5.36 10.74
CA TYR A 19 -2.83 -6.15 11.94
C TYR A 19 -3.46 -5.32 13.06
N LEU A 20 -3.36 -3.99 13.02
CA LEU A 20 -3.96 -3.10 14.02
C LEU A 20 -5.43 -2.82 13.67
N LYS A 21 -6.31 -2.95 14.66
CA LYS A 21 -7.75 -2.71 14.56
C LYS A 21 -8.09 -1.28 14.12
N ASP A 22 -7.29 -0.30 14.51
CA ASP A 22 -7.52 1.12 14.23
C ASP A 22 -6.88 1.62 12.92
N VAL A 23 -6.26 0.75 12.12
CA VAL A 23 -5.52 1.17 10.91
C VAL A 23 -6.37 1.97 9.92
N GLU A 24 -7.62 1.58 9.71
CA GLU A 24 -8.54 2.25 8.78
C GLU A 24 -8.89 3.66 9.29
N ARG A 25 -9.12 3.79 10.61
CA ARG A 25 -9.38 5.10 11.23
C ARG A 25 -8.17 6.04 11.05
N SER A 26 -6.96 5.55 11.36
CA SER A 26 -5.73 6.34 11.23
C SER A 26 -5.50 6.76 9.77
N LEU A 27 -5.73 5.86 8.82
CA LEU A 27 -5.67 6.17 7.39
C LEU A 27 -6.63 7.30 7.00
N HIS A 28 -7.91 7.19 7.38
CA HIS A 28 -8.90 8.20 7.05
C HIS A 28 -8.59 9.57 7.66
N GLN A 29 -8.07 9.60 8.89
CA GLN A 29 -7.64 10.83 9.55
C GLN A 29 -6.48 11.50 8.80
N ASP A 30 -5.43 10.74 8.46
CA ASP A 30 -4.29 11.27 7.74
C ASP A 30 -4.68 11.76 6.33
N LEU A 31 -5.53 11.02 5.62
CA LEU A 31 -6.06 11.42 4.32
C LEU A 31 -6.84 12.73 4.39
N SER A 32 -7.74 12.85 5.39
CA SER A 32 -8.54 14.07 5.60
C SER A 32 -7.64 15.26 5.89
N LEU A 33 -6.61 15.06 6.71
CA LEU A 33 -5.64 16.09 7.05
C LEU A 33 -4.81 16.51 5.82
N CYS A 34 -4.31 15.57 5.04
CA CYS A 34 -3.56 15.86 3.82
C CYS A 34 -4.40 16.60 2.78
N ALA A 35 -5.67 16.21 2.62
CA ALA A 35 -6.62 16.90 1.76
C ALA A 35 -6.90 18.34 2.24
N HIS A 36 -7.14 18.52 3.54
CA HIS A 36 -7.39 19.83 4.14
C HIS A 36 -6.20 20.78 3.97
N LEU A 37 -4.98 20.27 4.17
CA LEU A 37 -3.75 21.05 4.05
C LEU A 37 -3.25 21.20 2.60
N GLY A 38 -3.89 20.53 1.65
CA GLY A 38 -3.48 20.55 0.25
C GLY A 38 -2.09 19.97 0.01
N VAL A 39 -1.63 19.01 0.82
CA VAL A 39 -0.34 18.32 0.66
C VAL A 39 -0.52 16.94 0.00
N ALA A 40 0.55 16.39 -0.57
CA ALA A 40 0.56 15.05 -1.11
C ALA A 40 0.56 13.98 0.00
N PHE A 41 -0.08 12.86 -0.28
CA PHE A 41 -0.23 11.74 0.63
C PHE A 41 0.68 10.58 0.20
N GLY A 42 1.41 10.00 1.14
CA GLY A 42 2.30 8.86 0.91
C GLY A 42 1.99 7.75 1.91
N ALA A 43 1.62 6.57 1.41
CA ALA A 43 1.26 5.42 2.24
C ALA A 43 2.03 4.17 1.85
N LYS A 44 2.59 3.48 2.85
CA LYS A 44 3.08 2.11 2.72
C LYS A 44 2.12 1.18 3.47
N VAL A 45 1.46 0.28 2.75
CA VAL A 45 0.56 -0.70 3.36
C VAL A 45 1.31 -2.01 3.62
N VAL A 46 1.24 -2.51 4.86
CA VAL A 46 1.85 -3.78 5.31
C VAL A 46 0.88 -4.53 6.19
N ARG A 47 1.03 -5.86 6.33
CA ARG A 47 0.31 -6.58 7.39
C ARG A 47 0.79 -6.19 8.79
N GLY A 48 2.10 -6.08 9.00
CA GLY A 48 2.70 -5.75 10.30
C GLY A 48 3.84 -6.71 10.65
N ALA A 49 4.64 -6.34 11.64
CA ALA A 49 5.83 -7.13 12.04
C ALA A 49 5.95 -7.36 13.55
N TYR A 50 5.19 -6.65 14.38
CA TYR A 50 5.41 -6.59 15.84
C TYR A 50 4.19 -7.09 16.65
N LEU A 51 3.42 -8.04 16.10
CA LEU A 51 2.18 -8.58 16.67
C LEU A 51 2.31 -8.95 18.16
N GLU A 52 3.30 -9.78 18.48
CA GLU A 52 3.51 -10.28 19.85
C GLU A 52 3.88 -9.15 20.81
N ARG A 53 4.70 -8.20 20.35
CA ARG A 53 5.13 -7.06 21.16
C ARG A 53 3.96 -6.15 21.53
N GLU A 54 3.09 -5.81 20.57
CA GLU A 54 1.90 -4.99 20.84
C GLU A 54 0.96 -5.66 21.84
N ARG A 55 0.78 -6.98 21.73
CA ARG A 55 -0.03 -7.77 22.67
C ARG A 55 0.57 -7.78 24.07
N CYS A 56 1.88 -7.99 24.20
CA CYS A 56 2.58 -7.91 25.48
C CYS A 56 2.42 -6.52 26.12
N MET A 57 2.60 -5.45 25.35
CA MET A 57 2.44 -4.08 25.83
C MET A 57 1.00 -3.77 26.28
N ALA A 58 -0.02 -4.26 25.55
CA ALA A 58 -1.42 -4.11 25.93
C ALA A 58 -1.73 -4.80 27.26
N LEU A 59 -1.21 -6.01 27.44
CA LEU A 59 -1.36 -6.76 28.68
C LEU A 59 -0.66 -6.06 29.86
N GLU A 60 0.58 -5.61 29.69
CA GLU A 60 1.34 -4.90 30.71
C GLU A 60 0.72 -3.53 31.06
N GLY A 61 0.20 -2.83 30.06
CA GLY A 61 -0.43 -1.52 30.21
C GLY A 61 -1.89 -1.55 30.65
N GLY A 62 -2.52 -2.72 30.70
CA GLY A 62 -3.92 -2.89 31.11
C GLY A 62 -4.93 -2.29 30.12
N TYR A 63 -4.60 -2.22 28.82
CA TYR A 63 -5.50 -1.74 27.77
C TYR A 63 -5.87 -2.87 26.79
N LEU A 64 -6.89 -2.62 25.96
CA LEU A 64 -7.40 -3.62 25.01
C LEU A 64 -6.36 -3.97 23.95
N ASP A 65 -6.29 -5.25 23.57
CA ASP A 65 -5.41 -5.73 22.50
C ASP A 65 -5.71 -4.97 21.18
N PRO A 66 -4.76 -4.14 20.68
CA PRO A 66 -4.95 -3.37 19.47
C PRO A 66 -4.86 -4.24 18.21
N VAL A 67 -4.39 -5.48 18.33
CA VAL A 67 -4.20 -6.42 17.22
C VAL A 67 -5.50 -7.15 16.91
N HIS A 68 -5.76 -7.42 15.63
CA HIS A 68 -6.86 -8.29 15.19
C HIS A 68 -6.74 -9.69 15.83
N ASP A 69 -7.90 -10.27 16.15
CA ASP A 69 -7.95 -11.51 16.91
C ASP A 69 -7.48 -12.71 16.07
N THR A 70 -7.68 -12.65 14.75
CA THR A 70 -7.29 -13.70 13.80
C THR A 70 -6.49 -13.18 12.61
N TRP A 71 -5.81 -14.11 11.94
CA TRP A 71 -5.06 -13.84 10.72
C TRP A 71 -5.96 -13.40 9.56
N GLU A 72 -7.16 -13.98 9.47
CA GLU A 72 -8.15 -13.67 8.44
C GLU A 72 -8.60 -12.21 8.56
N LEU A 73 -8.87 -11.75 9.79
CA LEU A 73 -9.22 -10.34 10.03
C LEU A 73 -8.08 -9.39 9.63
N THR A 74 -6.83 -9.77 9.87
CA THR A 74 -5.66 -9.01 9.40
C THR A 74 -5.56 -9.00 7.87
N CYS A 75 -5.84 -10.13 7.21
CA CYS A 75 -5.85 -10.21 5.75
C CYS A 75 -6.96 -9.35 5.14
N ASP A 76 -8.17 -9.41 5.70
CA ASP A 76 -9.30 -8.61 5.24
C ASP A 76 -9.03 -7.13 5.41
N SER A 77 -8.48 -6.72 6.57
CA SER A 77 -8.04 -5.36 6.84
C SER A 77 -6.99 -4.90 5.82
N TYR A 78 -5.98 -5.73 5.54
CA TYR A 78 -4.97 -5.43 4.52
C TYR A 78 -5.60 -5.23 3.13
N THR A 79 -6.50 -6.12 2.73
CA THR A 79 -7.19 -6.02 1.44
C THR A 79 -8.04 -4.75 1.35
N ARG A 80 -8.82 -4.40 2.38
CA ARG A 80 -9.64 -3.17 2.40
C ARG A 80 -8.79 -1.90 2.35
N VAL A 81 -7.71 -1.84 3.13
CA VAL A 81 -6.79 -0.70 3.16
C VAL A 81 -6.07 -0.55 1.81
N MET A 82 -5.54 -1.65 1.26
CA MET A 82 -4.90 -1.65 -0.05
C MET A 82 -5.86 -1.18 -1.14
N ASP A 83 -7.09 -1.68 -1.15
CA ASP A 83 -8.09 -1.30 -2.14
C ASP A 83 -8.42 0.20 -2.07
N SER A 84 -8.69 0.70 -0.86
CA SER A 84 -8.98 2.12 -0.61
C SER A 84 -7.83 3.02 -1.08
N LEU A 85 -6.58 2.63 -0.82
CA LEU A 85 -5.40 3.36 -1.26
C LEU A 85 -5.25 3.36 -2.78
N LEU A 86 -5.50 2.23 -3.46
CA LEU A 86 -5.47 2.17 -4.91
C LEU A 86 -6.57 3.03 -5.54
N GLU A 87 -7.78 3.04 -4.98
CA GLU A 87 -8.86 3.95 -5.44
C GLU A 87 -8.48 5.42 -5.29
N LEU A 88 -7.75 5.78 -4.26
CA LEU A 88 -7.26 7.15 -4.08
C LEU A 88 -6.13 7.48 -5.05
N ALA A 89 -5.20 6.55 -5.27
CA ALA A 89 -4.13 6.70 -6.26
C ALA A 89 -4.69 6.88 -7.68
N SER A 90 -5.75 6.15 -8.06
CA SER A 90 -6.36 6.32 -9.39
C SER A 90 -7.03 7.69 -9.58
N ARG A 91 -7.59 8.27 -8.51
CA ARG A 91 -8.27 9.58 -8.55
C ARG A 91 -7.31 10.76 -8.47
N HIS A 92 -6.21 10.60 -7.74
CA HIS A 92 -5.31 11.71 -7.39
C HIS A 92 -3.92 11.61 -8.06
N GLY A 93 -3.59 10.50 -8.71
CA GLY A 93 -2.30 10.29 -9.36
C GLY A 93 -1.14 10.52 -8.38
N ASP A 94 -0.14 11.27 -8.82
CA ASP A 94 1.11 11.54 -8.09
C ASP A 94 0.92 12.36 -6.78
N ARG A 95 -0.31 12.82 -6.50
CA ARG A 95 -0.67 13.44 -5.23
C ARG A 95 -0.99 12.40 -4.14
N CYS A 96 -1.23 11.14 -4.50
CA CYS A 96 -1.48 10.03 -3.60
C CYS A 96 -0.63 8.83 -4.02
N CYS A 97 0.52 8.65 -3.36
CA CYS A 97 1.45 7.59 -3.70
C CYS A 97 1.35 6.43 -2.70
N VAL A 98 1.41 5.19 -3.21
CA VAL A 98 1.17 3.96 -2.45
C VAL A 98 2.29 2.95 -2.67
N ILE A 99 2.84 2.40 -1.59
CA ILE A 99 3.70 1.22 -1.61
C ILE A 99 2.88 0.04 -1.12
N VAL A 100 2.60 -0.92 -2.01
CA VAL A 100 2.01 -2.22 -1.68
C VAL A 100 3.15 -3.14 -1.22
N ALA A 101 3.30 -3.31 0.10
CA ALA A 101 4.39 -4.09 0.67
C ALA A 101 3.92 -5.48 1.12
N THR A 102 4.20 -6.49 0.30
CA THR A 102 3.83 -7.89 0.54
C THR A 102 4.74 -8.84 -0.23
N HIS A 103 5.00 -10.02 0.34
CA HIS A 103 5.61 -11.17 -0.36
C HIS A 103 4.57 -12.24 -0.72
N ASN A 104 3.29 -12.03 -0.36
CA ASN A 104 2.21 -12.95 -0.68
C ASN A 104 1.76 -12.75 -2.12
N GLU A 105 1.96 -13.77 -2.96
CA GLU A 105 1.65 -13.74 -4.38
C GLU A 105 0.17 -13.43 -4.66
N GLU A 106 -0.75 -13.93 -3.84
CA GLU A 106 -2.19 -13.69 -4.04
C GLU A 106 -2.56 -12.22 -3.79
N SER A 107 -2.07 -11.62 -2.70
CA SER A 107 -2.26 -10.19 -2.42
C SER A 107 -1.69 -9.32 -3.54
N LEU A 108 -0.57 -9.74 -4.13
CA LEU A 108 0.04 -9.05 -5.24
C LEU A 108 -0.79 -9.17 -6.54
N ARG A 109 -1.24 -10.37 -6.89
CA ARG A 109 -2.13 -10.60 -8.03
C ARG A 109 -3.42 -9.81 -7.87
N GLN A 110 -3.95 -9.72 -6.65
CA GLN A 110 -5.10 -8.89 -6.33
C GLN A 110 -4.82 -7.41 -6.57
N ALA A 111 -3.69 -6.87 -6.10
CA ALA A 111 -3.31 -5.48 -6.32
C ALA A 111 -3.20 -5.14 -7.82
N VAL A 112 -2.49 -5.98 -8.61
CA VAL A 112 -2.35 -5.79 -10.06
C VAL A 112 -3.70 -5.85 -10.77
N ARG A 113 -4.59 -6.78 -10.37
CA ARG A 113 -5.95 -6.86 -10.91
C ARG A 113 -6.74 -5.59 -10.61
N ARG A 114 -6.65 -5.06 -9.38
CA ARG A 114 -7.32 -3.82 -8.97
C ARG A 114 -6.79 -2.61 -9.70
N MET A 115 -5.47 -2.48 -9.87
CA MET A 115 -4.88 -1.42 -10.70
C MET A 115 -5.45 -1.41 -12.11
N LYS A 116 -5.54 -2.58 -12.77
CA LYS A 116 -6.17 -2.72 -14.09
C LYS A 116 -7.64 -2.28 -14.10
N GLN A 117 -8.42 -2.68 -13.10
CA GLN A 117 -9.83 -2.31 -12.99
C GLN A 117 -10.03 -0.80 -12.76
N LEU A 118 -9.11 -0.18 -12.03
CA LEU A 118 -9.12 1.25 -11.72
C LEU A 118 -8.45 2.11 -12.80
N GLY A 119 -7.94 1.49 -13.88
CA GLY A 119 -7.26 2.19 -14.97
C GLY A 119 -5.90 2.78 -14.58
N ILE A 120 -5.27 2.31 -13.50
CA ILE A 120 -3.92 2.73 -13.11
C ILE A 120 -2.93 2.02 -14.05
N PRO A 121 -2.14 2.77 -14.84
CA PRO A 121 -1.21 2.15 -15.75
C PRO A 121 -0.07 1.48 -14.95
N PRO A 122 0.53 0.39 -15.45
CA PRO A 122 1.58 -0.32 -14.75
C PRO A 122 2.76 0.60 -14.37
N ASP A 123 3.15 1.49 -15.27
CA ASP A 123 4.27 2.44 -15.13
C ASP A 123 3.92 3.71 -14.32
N ALA A 124 2.74 3.74 -13.68
CA ALA A 124 2.36 4.83 -12.79
C ALA A 124 3.33 4.94 -11.61
N THR A 125 3.86 6.14 -11.40
CA THR A 125 4.70 6.47 -10.22
C THR A 125 3.89 6.49 -8.92
N ALA A 126 2.55 6.58 -9.02
CA ALA A 126 1.64 6.59 -7.88
C ALA A 126 1.56 5.25 -7.14
N VAL A 127 1.92 4.11 -7.77
CA VAL A 127 1.88 2.79 -7.10
C VAL A 127 3.20 2.05 -7.27
N CYS A 128 3.82 1.67 -6.17
CA CYS A 128 5.03 0.87 -6.14
C CYS A 128 4.82 -0.43 -5.35
N PHE A 129 5.58 -1.46 -5.69
CA PHE A 129 5.57 -2.73 -4.97
C PHE A 129 6.84 -2.88 -4.14
N GLY A 130 6.69 -3.26 -2.88
CA GLY A 130 7.80 -3.43 -1.94
C GLY A 130 7.89 -4.86 -1.40
N GLN A 131 9.10 -5.41 -1.35
CA GLN A 131 9.39 -6.67 -0.67
C GLN A 131 10.78 -6.63 -0.03
N LEU A 132 11.03 -7.52 0.93
CA LEU A 132 12.35 -7.62 1.56
C LEU A 132 13.33 -8.31 0.61
N LEU A 133 14.54 -7.77 0.52
CA LEU A 133 15.61 -8.33 -0.30
C LEU A 133 15.96 -9.76 0.19
N GLY A 134 15.93 -10.73 -0.72
CA GLY A 134 16.19 -12.15 -0.42
C GLY A 134 14.95 -12.94 0.03
N MET A 135 13.75 -12.35 -0.03
CA MET A 135 12.49 -13.05 0.20
C MET A 135 11.67 -13.12 -1.10
N CYS A 136 11.29 -14.33 -1.51
CA CYS A 136 10.40 -14.57 -2.66
C CYS A 136 10.85 -13.92 -3.98
N ASP A 137 12.16 -13.95 -4.31
CA ASP A 137 12.76 -13.31 -5.50
C ASP A 137 12.06 -13.67 -6.83
N HIS A 138 11.47 -14.87 -6.93
CA HIS A 138 10.67 -15.30 -8.10
C HIS A 138 9.44 -14.41 -8.34
N VAL A 139 8.82 -13.89 -7.28
CA VAL A 139 7.66 -12.98 -7.34
C VAL A 139 8.12 -11.60 -7.82
N SER A 140 9.26 -11.11 -7.32
CA SER A 140 9.87 -9.84 -7.79
C SER A 140 10.22 -9.92 -9.27
N LEU A 141 10.84 -11.02 -9.70
CA LEU A 141 11.22 -11.24 -11.10
C LEU A 141 9.99 -11.29 -12.01
N THR A 142 8.91 -11.95 -11.56
CA THR A 142 7.65 -12.04 -12.32
C THR A 142 6.98 -10.68 -12.49
N LEU A 143 6.98 -9.84 -11.44
CA LEU A 143 6.48 -8.46 -11.55
C LEU A 143 7.31 -7.61 -12.50
N GLY A 144 8.64 -7.68 -12.38
CA GLY A 144 9.55 -6.96 -13.29
C GLY A 144 9.35 -7.38 -14.74
N ASN A 145 9.22 -8.68 -14.99
CA ASN A 145 9.02 -9.24 -16.33
C ASN A 145 7.65 -8.89 -16.91
N GLN A 146 6.57 -8.90 -16.12
CA GLN A 146 5.25 -8.47 -16.57
C GLN A 146 5.24 -6.99 -16.97
N HIS A 147 5.98 -6.15 -16.24
CA HIS A 147 6.21 -4.76 -16.61
C HIS A 147 6.93 -4.63 -17.96
N GLN A 148 8.03 -5.37 -18.16
CA GLN A 148 8.81 -5.29 -19.40
C GLN A 148 8.09 -5.85 -20.64
N GLN A 149 7.27 -6.89 -20.48
CA GLN A 149 6.49 -7.48 -21.57
C GLN A 149 5.37 -6.55 -22.05
N GLN A 150 4.74 -5.78 -21.15
CA GLN A 150 3.70 -4.81 -21.50
C GLN A 150 4.26 -3.60 -22.25
N HIS A 151 5.46 -3.12 -21.88
CA HIS A 151 6.16 -2.08 -22.66
C HIS A 151 6.47 -2.52 -24.10
N HIS A 152 6.92 -3.77 -24.31
CA HIS A 152 7.19 -4.28 -25.66
C HIS A 152 5.92 -4.35 -26.53
N GLN A 153 4.77 -4.71 -25.95
CA GLN A 153 3.51 -4.80 -26.69
C GLN A 153 2.95 -3.42 -27.07
N GLN A 154 3.13 -2.40 -26.23
CA GLN A 154 2.70 -1.02 -26.52
C GLN A 154 3.56 -0.35 -27.61
N HIS A 155 4.87 -0.59 -27.62
CA HIS A 155 5.75 -0.06 -28.67
C HIS A 155 5.48 -0.68 -30.05
N HIS A 156 5.04 -1.93 -30.13
CA HIS A 156 4.67 -2.56 -31.41
C HIS A 156 3.35 -2.02 -31.99
N HIS A 157 2.44 -1.48 -31.17
CA HIS A 157 1.15 -0.93 -31.63
C HIS A 157 1.24 0.54 -32.09
N GLN A 158 2.33 1.25 -31.79
CA GLN A 158 2.59 2.61 -32.27
C GLN A 158 3.41 2.65 -33.58
N GLN A 159 3.83 1.50 -34.10
CA GLN A 159 4.64 1.38 -35.32
C GLN A 159 3.90 0.67 -36.49
N GLN A 160 2.59 0.50 -36.39
CA GLN A 160 1.71 0.02 -37.46
C GLN A 160 0.60 1.03 -37.73
#